data_AF-A0A5C6TXS3-F1
#
_entry.id   AF-A0A5C6TXS3-F1
#
_cell.length_a   1.000
_cell.length_b   1.000
_cell.length_c   1.000
_cell.angle_alpha   90.00
_cell.angle_beta   90.00
_cell.angle_gamma   90.00
#
_symmetry.space_group_name_H-M   'P 1'
#
loop_
_entity.id
_entity.type
_entity.pdbx_description
1 polymer ?
#
loop_
_entity_poly.entity_id
_entity_poly.type
_entity_poly.pdbx_seq_one_letter_code
_entity_poly.pdbx_strand_id
1 'polypeptide(L)'
;MSPTADIHLSICQPLGSPHWLGLLDRARYYRWMFRRLGANVTIAKNRLRHGAINFVFGAHDGFNTAAAERHACVFVNLEQLGEGGRQMHLSFIELLRRSAVVDYDRGNVAAYAADPADVPVAPILYAPT
;
A
#
# COMPACT_ATOMS: atom_id res chain seq x y z
N MET A 1 -22.76 17.35 2.94
CA MET A 1 -21.58 16.70 2.34
C MET A 1 -21.16 15.59 3.29
N SER A 2 -21.10 14.33 2.85
CA SER A 2 -20.53 13.27 3.69
C SER A 2 -19.05 13.58 3.94
N PRO A 3 -18.54 13.44 5.18
CA PRO A 3 -17.12 13.63 5.42
C PRO A 3 -16.33 12.64 4.57
N THR A 4 -15.31 13.13 3.87
CA THR A 4 -14.31 12.27 3.21
C THR A 4 -13.70 11.37 4.26
N ALA A 5 -13.67 10.06 3.99
CA ALA A 5 -13.12 9.08 4.93
C ALA A 5 -11.68 9.45 5.33
N ASP A 6 -11.35 9.27 6.60
CA ASP A 6 -9.98 9.43 7.09
C ASP A 6 -9.07 8.42 6.40
N ILE A 7 -7.84 8.86 6.10
CA ILE A 7 -6.80 8.01 5.51
C ILE A 7 -5.70 7.75 6.55
N HIS A 8 -5.31 6.49 6.67
CA HIS A 8 -4.19 6.06 7.49
C HIS A 8 -3.13 5.39 6.62
N LEU A 9 -1.89 5.86 6.70
CA LEU A 9 -0.76 5.23 6.01
C LEU A 9 -0.02 4.34 7.00
N SER A 10 -0.04 3.04 6.75
CA SER A 10 0.67 2.05 7.56
C SER A 10 1.90 1.57 6.84
N ILE A 11 3.08 1.82 7.41
CA ILE A 11 4.34 1.27 6.89
C ILE A 11 4.62 -0.03 7.64
N CYS A 12 4.51 -1.15 6.94
CA CYS A 12 4.98 -2.44 7.42
C CYS A 12 6.50 -2.47 7.34
N GLN A 13 7.13 -2.59 8.50
CA GLN A 13 8.57 -2.68 8.64
C GLN A 13 8.87 -3.82 9.63
N PRO A 14 9.39 -4.96 9.14
CA PRO A 14 9.92 -6.02 9.97
C PRO A 14 11.04 -5.51 10.89
N LEU A 15 11.20 -6.17 12.04
CA LEU A 15 12.26 -5.84 12.99
C LEU A 15 13.64 -6.01 12.32
N GLY A 16 14.59 -5.12 12.63
CA GLY A 16 15.97 -5.23 12.14
C GLY A 16 16.18 -4.89 10.67
N SER A 17 15.17 -4.35 9.97
CA SER A 17 15.25 -4.11 8.53
C SER A 17 15.24 -2.60 8.22
N PRO A 18 16.41 -1.93 8.14
CA PRO A 18 16.50 -0.48 7.95
C PRO A 18 16.22 -0.04 6.50
N HIS A 19 16.36 -0.92 5.52
CA HIS A 19 16.08 -0.62 4.10
C HIS A 19 14.61 -0.18 3.86
N TRP A 20 13.71 -0.56 4.76
CA TRP A 20 12.30 -0.16 4.76
C TRP A 20 12.08 1.34 5.00
N LEU A 21 13.10 2.08 5.45
CA LEU A 21 13.04 3.54 5.48
C LEU A 21 12.82 4.13 4.08
N GLY A 22 13.19 3.42 3.00
CA GLY A 22 12.89 3.83 1.63
C GLY A 22 11.39 3.93 1.32
N LEU A 23 10.53 3.24 2.08
CA LEU A 23 9.07 3.38 1.94
C LEU A 23 8.54 4.70 2.51
N LEU A 24 9.29 5.35 3.41
CA LEU A 24 8.86 6.58 4.06
C LEU A 24 8.65 7.71 3.04
N ASP A 25 9.50 7.80 2.02
CA ASP A 25 9.37 8.83 0.98
C ASP A 25 8.09 8.65 0.17
N ARG A 26 7.72 7.39 -0.14
CA ARG A 26 6.47 7.06 -0.84
C ARG A 26 5.25 7.32 0.01
N ALA A 27 5.29 6.92 1.28
CA ALA A 27 4.23 7.25 2.22
C ALA A 27 4.08 8.77 2.43
N ARG A 28 5.19 9.52 2.46
CA ARG A 28 5.17 11.00 2.53
C ARG A 28 4.54 11.61 1.28
N TYR A 29 4.84 11.10 0.09
CA TYR A 29 4.21 11.54 -1.15
C TYR A 29 2.70 11.30 -1.14
N TYR A 30 2.25 10.09 -0.78
CA TYR A 30 0.82 9.78 -0.66
C TYR A 30 0.14 10.69 0.36
N ARG A 31 0.77 10.93 1.51
CA ARG A 31 0.25 11.85 2.53
C ARG A 31 0.08 13.26 1.97
N TRP A 32 1.07 13.77 1.25
CA TRP A 32 1.01 15.09 0.63
C TRP A 32 -0.12 15.16 -0.40
N MET A 33 -0.22 14.17 -1.29
CA MET A 33 -1.26 14.15 -2.33
C MET A 33 -2.67 14.06 -1.74
N PHE A 34 -2.91 13.12 -0.82
CA PHE A 34 -4.21 12.98 -0.18
C PHE A 34 -4.64 14.22 0.60
N ARG A 35 -3.70 14.90 1.28
CA ARG A 35 -3.98 16.18 1.95
C ARG A 35 -4.37 17.27 0.96
N ARG A 36 -3.74 17.33 -0.22
CA ARG A 36 -4.14 18.26 -1.29
C ARG A 36 -5.53 17.98 -1.84
N LEU A 37 -6.00 16.73 -1.74
CA LEU A 37 -7.35 16.32 -2.07
C LEU A 37 -8.35 16.51 -0.91
N GLY A 38 -7.93 17.12 0.20
CA GLY A 38 -8.80 17.45 1.34
C GLY A 38 -8.96 16.34 2.37
N ALA A 39 -8.25 15.22 2.25
CA ALA A 39 -8.35 14.13 3.21
C ALA A 39 -7.54 14.42 4.50
N ASN A 40 -8.07 13.96 5.63
CA ASN A 40 -7.31 13.86 6.88
C ASN A 40 -6.40 12.64 6.80
N VAL A 41 -5.08 12.85 6.93
CA VAL A 41 -4.09 11.78 6.76
C VAL A 41 -3.17 11.65 7.96
N THR A 42 -3.10 10.43 8.48
CA THR A 42 -2.17 10.01 9.54
C THR A 42 -1.17 8.99 9.00
N ILE A 43 -0.02 8.85 9.65
CA ILE A 43 1.02 7.88 9.27
C ILE A 43 1.54 7.18 10.52
N ALA A 44 1.71 5.87 10.46
CA ALA A 44 2.32 5.08 11.53
C ALA A 44 3.10 3.88 11.00
N LYS A 45 4.02 3.38 11.83
CA LYS A 45 4.76 2.15 11.56
C LYS A 45 4.05 0.98 12.23
N ASN A 46 3.81 -0.11 11.49
CA ASN A 46 3.22 -1.37 11.98
C ASN A 46 1.92 -1.20 12.78
N ARG A 47 1.09 -0.22 12.41
CA ARG A 47 -0.21 0.03 13.05
C ARG A 47 -1.27 0.26 11.99
N LEU A 48 -2.41 -0.37 12.17
CA LEU A 48 -3.63 -0.08 11.41
C LEU A 48 -4.54 0.77 12.29
N ARG A 49 -5.48 1.48 11.67
CA ARG A 49 -6.43 2.37 12.34
C ARG A 49 -7.85 1.99 11.96
N HIS A 50 -8.71 1.77 12.96
CA HIS A 50 -10.16 1.64 12.77
C HIS A 50 -10.79 2.97 12.37
N GLY A 51 -11.85 2.91 11.56
CA GLY A 51 -12.55 4.11 11.07
C GLY A 51 -11.80 4.90 10.00
N ALA A 52 -10.68 4.37 9.48
CA ALA A 52 -9.92 4.95 8.38
C ALA A 52 -9.68 3.90 7.29
N ILE A 53 -9.44 4.36 6.06
CA ILE A 53 -8.92 3.52 4.98
C ILE A 53 -7.40 3.42 5.17
N ASN A 54 -6.90 2.20 5.37
CA ASN A 54 -5.50 1.93 5.65
C ASN A 54 -4.75 1.64 4.34
N PHE A 55 -3.93 2.58 3.88
CA PHE A 55 -2.98 2.33 2.80
C PHE A 55 -1.74 1.66 3.40
N VAL A 56 -1.56 0.38 3.08
CA VAL A 56 -0.52 -0.46 3.67
C VAL A 56 0.65 -0.58 2.71
N PHE A 57 1.78 -0.03 3.10
CA PHE A 57 3.04 -0.10 2.38
C PHE A 57 3.84 -1.27 2.93
N GLY A 58 4.41 -2.08 2.03
CA GLY A 58 5.37 -3.09 2.44
C GLY A 58 4.79 -4.40 2.94
N ALA A 59 3.57 -4.74 2.54
CA ALA A 59 2.89 -5.94 3.03
C ALA A 59 3.51 -7.26 2.55
N HIS A 60 4.49 -7.21 1.64
CA HIS A 60 5.19 -8.40 1.14
C HIS A 60 6.07 -9.07 2.20
N ASP A 61 6.42 -8.37 3.28
CA ASP A 61 7.25 -8.91 4.36
C ASP A 61 6.66 -8.59 5.74
N GLY A 62 6.24 -9.62 6.46
CA GLY A 62 5.81 -9.51 7.86
C GLY A 62 4.41 -8.92 8.12
N PHE A 63 3.57 -8.70 7.10
CA PHE A 63 2.18 -8.27 7.34
C PHE A 63 1.30 -9.42 7.82
N ASN A 64 0.56 -9.19 8.91
CA ASN A 64 -0.44 -10.13 9.42
C ASN A 64 -1.73 -10.04 8.59
N THR A 65 -1.95 -11.01 7.70
CA THR A 65 -3.10 -11.03 6.79
C THR A 65 -4.46 -11.10 7.50
N ALA A 66 -4.53 -11.64 8.72
CA ALA A 66 -5.76 -11.64 9.52
C ALA A 66 -6.16 -10.23 9.99
N ALA A 67 -5.21 -9.28 10.00
CA ALA A 67 -5.52 -7.90 10.33
C ALA A 67 -6.34 -7.20 9.22
N ALA A 68 -6.18 -7.64 7.97
CA ALA A 68 -6.94 -7.13 6.82
C ALA A 68 -8.43 -7.54 6.87
N GLU A 69 -8.79 -8.57 7.62
CA GLU A 69 -10.19 -8.97 7.79
C GLU A 69 -10.96 -8.03 8.73
N ARG A 70 -10.25 -7.22 9.52
CA ARG A 70 -10.83 -6.34 10.56
C ARG A 70 -10.64 -4.85 10.26
N HIS A 71 -9.96 -4.51 9.17
CA HIS A 71 -9.62 -3.16 8.77
C HIS A 71 -9.87 -2.97 7.29
N ALA A 72 -10.39 -1.80 6.90
CA ALA A 72 -10.40 -1.42 5.50
C ALA A 72 -8.95 -1.17 5.06
N CYS A 73 -8.41 -2.06 4.23
CA CYS A 73 -7.04 -2.01 3.73
C CYS A 73 -7.00 -1.83 2.21
N VAL A 74 -6.10 -0.97 1.77
CA VAL A 74 -5.64 -0.86 0.38
C VAL A 74 -4.15 -1.13 0.40
N PHE A 75 -3.69 -2.17 -0.30
CA PHE A 75 -2.27 -2.50 -0.36
C PHE A 75 -1.59 -1.67 -1.43
N VAL A 76 -0.50 -1.00 -1.07
CA VAL A 76 0.33 -0.27 -2.03
C VAL A 76 1.47 -1.20 -2.44
N ASN A 77 1.34 -1.82 -3.61
CA ASN A 77 2.39 -2.66 -4.16
C ASN A 77 3.47 -1.77 -4.79
N LEU A 78 4.71 -1.95 -4.33
CA LEU A 78 5.90 -1.29 -4.86
C LEU A 78 6.95 -2.33 -5.31
N GLU A 79 6.57 -3.60 -5.34
CA GLU A 79 7.44 -4.70 -5.75
C GLU A 79 7.24 -5.04 -7.22
N GLN A 80 8.33 -5.32 -7.92
CA GLN A 80 8.28 -5.84 -9.28
C GLN A 80 7.90 -7.32 -9.25
N LEU A 81 6.73 -7.66 -9.79
CA LEU A 81 6.18 -9.02 -9.86
C LEU A 81 6.47 -9.72 -11.20
N GLY A 82 6.81 -8.95 -12.23
CA GLY A 82 7.10 -9.42 -13.58
C GLY A 82 8.56 -9.80 -13.83
N GLU A 83 8.94 -9.89 -15.11
CA GLU A 83 10.29 -10.23 -15.55
C GLU A 83 11.35 -9.33 -14.89
N GLY A 84 12.43 -9.93 -14.38
CA GLY A 84 13.48 -9.22 -13.63
C GLY A 84 13.13 -8.88 -12.16
N GLY A 85 11.90 -9.17 -11.72
CA GLY A 85 11.46 -9.01 -10.34
C GLY A 85 11.95 -10.13 -9.41
N ARG A 86 11.93 -9.86 -8.11
CA ARG A 86 12.16 -10.91 -7.10
C ARG A 86 10.96 -11.85 -7.09
N GLN A 87 11.21 -13.15 -7.00
CA GLN A 87 10.15 -14.12 -6.77
C GLN A 87 9.48 -13.86 -5.41
N MET A 88 8.21 -13.46 -5.45
CA MET A 88 7.42 -13.19 -4.26
C MET A 88 6.80 -14.46 -3.69
N HIS A 89 6.62 -14.49 -2.37
CA HIS A 89 5.94 -15.60 -1.72
C HIS A 89 4.47 -15.64 -2.15
N LEU A 90 3.92 -16.85 -2.37
CA LEU A 90 2.55 -17.03 -2.88
C LEU A 90 1.49 -16.38 -1.98
N SER A 91 1.73 -16.34 -0.66
CA SER A 91 0.80 -15.67 0.28
C SER A 91 0.68 -14.18 0.04
N PHE A 92 1.71 -13.51 -0.47
CA PHE A 92 1.65 -12.10 -0.82
C PHE A 92 0.83 -11.89 -2.09
N ILE A 93 1.04 -12.73 -3.12
CA ILE A 93 0.24 -12.69 -4.35
C ILE A 93 -1.25 -12.94 -4.04
N GLU A 94 -1.55 -13.90 -3.17
CA GLU A 94 -2.92 -14.17 -2.73
C GLU A 94 -3.51 -13.01 -1.92
N LEU A 95 -2.71 -12.33 -1.10
CA LEU A 95 -3.13 -11.10 -0.42
C LEU A 95 -3.52 -10.02 -1.43
N LEU A 96 -2.73 -9.81 -2.49
CA LEU A 96 -3.05 -8.84 -3.53
C LEU A 96 -4.33 -9.21 -4.29
N ARG A 97 -4.48 -10.48 -4.70
CA ARG A 97 -5.64 -10.99 -5.44
C ARG A 97 -6.98 -10.75 -4.73
N ARG A 98 -7.00 -10.88 -3.39
CA ARG A 98 -8.23 -10.79 -2.59
C ARG A 98 -8.51 -9.42 -1.99
N SER A 99 -7.69 -8.41 -2.31
CA SER A 99 -7.73 -7.10 -1.65
C SER A 99 -7.80 -5.95 -2.64
N ALA A 100 -8.18 -4.76 -2.16
CA ALA A 100 -7.96 -3.54 -2.92
C ALA A 100 -6.45 -3.24 -3.02
N VAL A 101 -5.95 -2.94 -4.21
CA VAL A 101 -4.53 -2.70 -4.46
C VAL A 101 -4.35 -1.42 -5.27
N VAL A 102 -3.33 -0.64 -4.93
CA VAL A 102 -2.73 0.36 -5.81
C VAL A 102 -1.35 -0.17 -6.20
N ASP A 103 -1.08 -0.23 -7.50
CA ASP A 103 0.22 -0.65 -8.02
C ASP A 103 0.97 0.54 -8.60
N TYR A 104 2.27 0.39 -8.81
CA TYR A 104 3.10 1.38 -9.51
C TYR A 104 3.39 1.00 -10.95
N ASP A 105 3.30 -0.29 -11.29
CA ASP A 105 3.63 -0.81 -12.60
C ASP A 105 2.42 -1.56 -13.18
N ARG A 106 2.00 -1.14 -14.38
CA ARG A 106 0.92 -1.79 -15.11
C ARG A 106 1.27 -3.25 -15.45
N GLY A 107 2.56 -3.57 -15.60
CA GLY A 107 3.04 -4.93 -15.85
C GLY A 107 2.80 -5.89 -14.68
N ASN A 108 2.74 -5.40 -13.44
CA ASN A 108 2.49 -6.22 -12.26
C ASN A 108 1.06 -6.74 -12.18
N VAL A 109 0.10 -5.96 -12.70
CA VAL A 109 -1.33 -6.16 -12.46
C VAL A 109 -1.80 -7.53 -12.96
N ALA A 110 -1.26 -8.00 -14.08
CA ALA A 110 -1.57 -9.32 -14.65
C ALA A 110 -1.16 -10.50 -13.74
N ALA A 111 -0.28 -10.28 -12.75
CA ALA A 111 0.16 -11.33 -11.83
C ALA A 111 -0.89 -11.70 -10.78
N TYR A 112 -1.85 -10.81 -10.48
CA TYR A 112 -2.80 -11.02 -9.39
C TYR A 112 -4.23 -10.55 -9.67
N ALA A 113 -4.45 -9.55 -10.51
CA ALA A 113 -5.78 -8.96 -10.72
C ALA A 113 -6.62 -9.78 -11.70
N ALA A 114 -7.91 -9.93 -11.39
CA ALA A 114 -8.87 -10.54 -12.31
C ALA A 114 -9.23 -9.59 -13.47
N ASP A 115 -9.45 -8.31 -13.16
CA ASP A 115 -9.60 -7.24 -14.14
C ASP A 115 -8.52 -6.17 -13.90
N PRO A 116 -7.61 -5.93 -14.86
CA PRO A 116 -6.60 -4.88 -14.74
C PRO A 116 -7.17 -3.46 -14.59
N ALA A 117 -8.42 -3.21 -14.97
CA ALA A 117 -9.06 -1.90 -14.82
C ALA A 117 -9.40 -1.58 -13.35
N ASP A 118 -9.52 -2.59 -12.49
CA ASP A 118 -9.85 -2.44 -11.07
C ASP A 118 -8.65 -2.01 -10.21
N VAL A 119 -7.44 -1.98 -10.80
CA VAL A 119 -6.21 -1.61 -10.10
C VAL A 119 -5.73 -0.22 -10.56
N PRO A 120 -5.87 0.80 -9.71
CA PRO A 120 -5.23 2.09 -9.95
C PRO A 120 -3.71 1.94 -10.01
N VAL A 121 -3.11 2.48 -11.06
CA VAL A 121 -1.66 2.58 -11.21
C VAL A 121 -1.21 4.00 -10.84
N ALA A 122 -0.41 4.13 -9.80
CA ALA A 122 0.05 5.40 -9.27
C ALA A 122 1.58 5.53 -9.37
N PRO A 123 2.12 6.68 -9.83
CA PRO A 123 3.54 6.82 -10.07
C PRO A 123 4.36 6.89 -8.76
N ILE A 124 5.60 6.44 -8.85
CA ILE A 124 6.62 6.53 -7.80
C ILE A 124 7.22 7.94 -7.79
N LEU A 125 6.63 8.85 -6.99
CA LEU A 125 7.08 10.24 -6.84
C LEU A 125 7.45 10.59 -5.39
N TYR A 126 8.02 11.77 -5.18
CA TYR A 126 8.42 12.30 -3.87
C TYR A 126 7.56 13.50 -3.49
N ALA A 127 7.35 13.69 -2.18
CA ALA A 127 6.70 14.91 -1.69
C ALA A 127 7.63 16.12 -1.88
N PRO A 128 7.09 17.31 -2.24
CA PRO A 128 7.86 18.54 -2.17
C PRO A 128 8.40 18.79 -0.76
N THR A 129 9.60 19.37 -0.67
CA THR A 129 10.23 19.85 0.57
C THR A 129 9.56 21.11 1.10
#